data_AF-A0A951UA39-F1
#
_entry.id   AF-A0A951UA39-F1
#
_cell.length_a   1.000
_cell.length_b   1.000
_cell.length_c   1.000
_cell.angle_alpha   90.00
_cell.angle_beta   90.00
_cell.angle_gamma   90.00
#
_symmetry.space_group_name_H-M   'P 1'
#
loop_
_entity.id
_entity.type
_entity.pdbx_description
1 polymer ?
#
loop_
_entity_poly.entity_id
_entity_poly.type
_entity_poly.pdbx_seq_one_letter_code
_entity_poly.pdbx_strand_id
1 'polypeptide(L)' 'MTVKVIPSQSIKAYRYRVYCLGQDLWKEKDPTSRANLALQLADAATTLARLEAQEAQNISQLSL' A
#
# COMPACT_ATOMS: atom_id res chain seq x y z
N MET A 1 24.95 0.46 -12.20
CA MET A 1 23.83 0.82 -11.30
C MET A 1 22.90 -0.38 -11.21
N THR A 2 22.88 -1.10 -10.09
CA THR A 2 21.95 -2.20 -9.88
C THR A 2 20.63 -1.63 -9.38
N VAL A 3 19.68 -1.42 -10.30
CA VAL A 3 18.31 -1.02 -9.94
C VAL A 3 17.68 -2.17 -9.17
N LYS A 4 17.58 -2.03 -7.84
CA LYS A 4 16.81 -2.96 -7.00
C LYS A 4 15.33 -2.75 -7.31
N VAL A 5 14.82 -3.50 -8.27
CA VAL A 5 13.38 -3.58 -8.55
C VAL A 5 12.72 -4.18 -7.31
N ILE A 6 11.97 -3.36 -6.58
CA ILE A 6 11.10 -3.85 -5.52
C ILE A 6 9.97 -4.60 -6.23
N PRO A 7 9.70 -5.88 -5.89
CA PRO A 7 8.56 -6.59 -6.44
C PRO A 7 7.29 -5.77 -6.23
N SER A 8 6.51 -5.57 -7.30
CA SER A 8 5.31 -4.73 -7.29
C SER A 8 4.27 -5.17 -6.26
N GLN A 9 4.32 -6.44 -5.83
CA GLN A 9 3.46 -7.01 -4.80
C GLN A 9 4.09 -7.12 -3.41
N SER A 10 5.23 -6.46 -3.16
CA SER A 10 5.83 -6.46 -1.82
C SER A 10 5.09 -5.54 -0.85
N ILE A 11 5.15 -5.87 0.45
CA ILE A 11 4.63 -5.04 1.54
C ILE A 11 5.16 -3.61 1.44
N LYS A 12 6.47 -3.45 1.19
CA LYS A 12 7.11 -2.14 1.05
C LYS A 12 6.55 -1.32 -0.12
N ALA A 13 6.24 -1.96 -1.24
CA ALA A 13 5.62 -1.28 -2.39
C ALA A 13 4.21 -0.78 -2.03
N TYR A 14 3.41 -1.59 -1.34
CA TYR A 14 2.08 -1.19 -0.90
C TYR A 14 2.11 -0.10 0.19
N ARG A 15 3.04 -0.14 1.14
CA ARG A 15 3.26 0.96 2.11
C ARG A 15 3.51 2.29 1.39
N TYR A 16 4.41 2.28 0.40
CA TYR A 16 4.72 3.48 -0.38
C TYR A 16 3.52 3.95 -1.22
N ARG A 17 2.79 3.02 -1.84
CA ARG A 17 1.60 3.34 -2.64
C ARG A 17 0.50 4.00 -1.81
N VAL A 18 0.22 3.46 -0.61
CA VAL A 18 -0.76 4.05 0.33
C VAL A 18 -0.34 5.47 0.71
N TYR A 19 0.95 5.68 1.01
CA TYR A 19 1.48 7.02 1.32
C TYR A 19 1.29 8.02 0.18
N CYS A 20 1.69 7.65 -1.05
CA CYS A 20 1.53 8.53 -2.21
C CYS A 20 0.05 8.85 -2.49
N LEU A 21 -0.80 7.82 -2.56
CA LEU A 21 -2.23 8.01 -2.82
C LEU A 21 -2.91 8.86 -1.74
N GLY A 22 -2.50 8.71 -0.46
CA GLY A 22 -3.00 9.55 0.62
C GLY A 22 -2.62 11.03 0.46
N GLN A 23 -1.39 11.30 0.02
CA GLN A 23 -0.98 12.68 -0.28
C GLN A 23 -1.72 13.27 -1.48
N ASP A 24 -1.86 12.49 -2.55
CA ASP A 24 -2.54 12.93 -3.75
C ASP A 24 -4.01 13.22 -3.45
N LEU A 25 -4.67 12.34 -2.68
CA LEU A 25 -6.04 12.53 -2.21
C LEU A 25 -6.21 13.82 -1.40
N TRP A 26 -5.26 14.13 -0.50
CA TRP A 26 -5.28 15.34 0.31
C TRP A 26 -5.12 16.62 -0.52
N LYS A 27 -4.31 16.57 -1.58
CA LYS A 27 -4.01 17.74 -2.43
C LYS A 27 -5.07 17.96 -3.52
N GLU A 28 -5.80 16.92 -3.92
CA GLU A 28 -6.75 16.97 -5.03
C GLU A 28 -8.01 17.78 -4.72
N LYS A 29 -8.33 18.71 -5.62
CA LYS A 29 -9.47 19.64 -5.49
C LYS A 29 -10.68 19.14 -6.28
N ASP A 30 -10.45 18.50 -7.42
CA ASP A 30 -11.52 17.99 -8.26
C ASP A 30 -12.24 16.81 -7.58
N PRO A 31 -13.57 16.87 -7.41
CA PRO A 31 -14.31 15.83 -6.70
C PRO A 31 -14.30 14.48 -7.42
N THR A 32 -14.25 14.44 -8.75
CA THR A 32 -14.24 13.20 -9.52
C THR A 32 -12.89 12.50 -9.37
N SER A 33 -11.79 13.24 -9.56
CA SER A 33 -10.44 12.73 -9.33
C SER A 33 -10.25 12.30 -7.87
N ARG A 34 -10.76 13.08 -6.91
CA ARG A 34 -10.69 12.75 -5.49
C ARG A 34 -11.43 11.44 -5.16
N ALA A 35 -12.60 11.20 -5.75
CA ALA A 35 -13.31 9.93 -5.58
C ALA A 35 -12.51 8.73 -6.13
N ASN A 36 -11.89 8.89 -7.30
CA ASN A 36 -11.05 7.85 -7.90
C ASN A 36 -9.78 7.56 -7.07
N LEU A 37 -9.13 8.61 -6.54
CA LEU A 37 -7.98 8.46 -5.65
C LEU A 37 -8.37 7.76 -4.35
N ALA A 38 -9.55 8.08 -3.79
CA ALA A 38 -10.04 7.44 -2.57
C ALA A 38 -10.29 5.95 -2.78
N LEU A 39 -10.87 5.56 -3.92
CA LEU A 39 -11.08 4.15 -4.27
C LEU A 39 -9.75 3.41 -4.40
N GLN A 40 -8.80 3.97 -5.14
CA GLN A 40 -7.47 3.37 -5.29
C GLN A 40 -6.72 3.25 -3.95
N LEU A 41 -6.86 4.26 -3.08
CA LEU A 41 -6.27 4.25 -1.75
C LEU A 41 -6.87 3.13 -0.89
N ALA A 42 -8.19 2.95 -0.92
CA ALA A 42 -8.88 1.90 -0.19
C ALA A 42 -8.44 0.49 -0.63
N ASP A 43 -8.32 0.26 -1.94
CA ASP A 43 -7.84 -1.02 -2.49
C ASP A 43 -6.40 -1.32 -2.09
N ALA A 44 -5.52 -0.31 -2.17
CA ALA A 44 -4.12 -0.44 -1.79
C ALA A 44 -3.96 -0.67 -0.28
N ALA A 45 -4.73 0.04 0.55
CA ALA A 45 -4.72 -0.11 2.00
C ALA A 45 -5.26 -1.49 2.44
N THR A 46 -6.33 -1.97 1.81
CA THR A 46 -6.87 -3.31 2.06
C THR A 46 -5.86 -4.40 1.74
N THR A 47 -5.18 -4.26 0.59
CA THR A 47 -4.14 -5.21 0.19
C THR A 47 -2.95 -5.17 1.15
N LEU A 48 -2.50 -3.97 1.54
CA LEU A 48 -1.44 -3.80 2.53
C LEU A 48 -1.81 -4.49 3.85
N ALA A 49 -3.01 -4.25 4.37
CA ALA A 49 -3.46 -4.84 5.64
C ALA A 49 -3.40 -6.37 5.62
N ARG A 50 -3.80 -7.01 4.50
CA ARG A 50 -3.71 -8.47 4.34
C ARG A 50 -2.26 -8.96 4.34
N LEU A 51 -1.37 -8.26 3.64
CA LEU A 51 0.05 -8.64 3.59
C LEU A 51 0.73 -8.47 4.95
N GLU A 52 0.45 -7.40 5.68
CA GLU A 52 0.97 -7.16 7.04
C GLU A 52 0.46 -8.24 8.02
N ALA A 53 -0.82 -8.62 7.92
CA ALA A 53 -1.38 -9.69 8.74
C ALA A 53 -0.71 -11.05 8.44
N GLN A 54 -0.44 -11.35 7.17
CA GLN A 54 0.30 -12.56 6.77
C GLN A 54 1.75 -12.53 7.28
N GLU A 55 2.45 -11.39 7.16
CA GLU A 55 3.80 -11.23 7.69
C GLU A 55 3.84 -11.42 9.21
N ALA A 56 2.89 -10.83 9.94
CA ALA A 56 2.76 -11.00 11.39
C ALA A 56 2.51 -12.47 11.79
N GLN A 57 1.63 -13.18 11.07
CA GLN A 57 1.38 -14.60 11.31
C GLN A 57 2.62 -15.46 11.06
N ASN A 58 3.36 -15.20 9.98
CA ASN A 58 4.60 -15.92 9.68
C ASN A 58 5.65 -15.71 10.77
N ILE A 59 5.82 -14.48 11.25
CA ILE A 59 6.74 -14.17 12.36
C ILE A 59 6.32 -14.93 13.63
N SER A 60 5.02 -14.94 13.94
CA SER A 60 4.50 -15.65 15.13
C SER A 60 4.67 -17.17 15.05
N GLN A 61 4.69 -17.76 13.86
CA GLN A 61 4.91 -19.20 13.66
C GLN A 61 6.40 -19.58 13.68
N LEU A 62 7.29 -18.69 13.24
CA LEU A 62 8.75 -18.88 13.28
C LEU A 62 9.34 -18.75 14.69
N SER A 63 8.60 -18.16 15.63
CA SER A 63 9.01 -17.99 17.03
C SER A 63 8.60 -19.15 17.97
N LEU A 64 8.07 -20.25 17.43
CA LEU A 64 7.72 -21.49 18.13
C LEU A 64 8.70 -22.61 17.76
#